data_AF-A0A3B3ZLV8-F1
#
_entry.id   AF-A0A3B3ZLV8-F1
#
_cell.length_a   1.000
_cell.length_b   1.000
_cell.length_c   1.000
_cell.angle_alpha   90.00
_cell.angle_beta   90.00
_cell.angle_gamma   90.00
#
_symmetry.space_group_name_H-M   'P 1'
#
loop_
_entity.id
_entity.type
_entity.pdbx_description
1 polymer ?
#
loop_
_entity_poly.entity_id
_entity_poly.type
_entity_poly.pdbx_seq_one_letter_code
_entity_poly.pdbx_strand_id
1 'polypeptide(L)'
;VTVKHRRHKSDSPTRPLSSDWAENRGEWKFQKTRQTWLLQHMFNSEQVSDDKFSVLLQYLEGLQGAAKDTTVQKALALVQHSGEAPDTGVQQMAHRAREVIQLLS
;
A
#
# COMPACT_ATOMS: atom_id res chain seq x y z
N VAL A 1 52.75 34.91 -13.01
CA VAL A 1 51.32 35.00 -12.63
C VAL A 1 50.57 33.89 -13.36
N THR A 2 50.47 32.71 -12.73
CA THR A 2 49.99 31.49 -13.39
C THR A 2 48.61 31.15 -12.85
N VAL A 3 47.63 31.21 -13.74
CA VAL A 3 46.20 31.02 -13.48
C VAL A 3 45.92 29.56 -13.14
N LYS A 4 45.63 29.27 -11.87
CA LYS A 4 45.14 27.96 -11.42
C LYS A 4 43.64 27.85 -11.73
N HIS A 5 43.31 27.28 -12.89
CA HIS A 5 41.95 26.88 -13.22
C HIS A 5 41.53 25.71 -12.31
N ARG A 6 40.87 26.08 -11.21
CA ARG A 6 40.25 25.19 -10.23
C ARG A 6 39.07 24.49 -10.90
N ARG A 7 39.08 23.15 -10.89
CA ARG A 7 37.92 22.33 -11.28
C ARG A 7 36.69 22.77 -10.48
N HIS A 8 35.65 23.26 -11.15
CA HIS A 8 34.32 23.33 -10.56
C HIS A 8 33.61 22.01 -10.87
N LYS A 9 33.64 21.11 -9.88
CA LYS A 9 32.77 19.94 -9.78
C LYS A 9 31.39 20.48 -9.43
N SER A 10 30.49 20.54 -10.41
CA SER A 10 29.08 20.86 -10.17
C SER A 10 28.42 19.63 -9.55
N ASP A 11 28.68 19.43 -8.25
CA ASP A 11 27.96 18.49 -7.41
C ASP A 11 26.66 19.18 -6.98
N SER A 12 25.61 19.01 -7.79
CA SER A 12 24.25 19.33 -7.37
C SER A 12 23.81 18.26 -6.37
N PRO A 13 23.48 18.58 -5.12
CA PRO A 13 22.90 17.60 -4.22
C PRO A 13 21.43 17.43 -4.62
N THR A 14 21.13 16.50 -5.52
CA THR A 14 19.81 15.89 -5.59
C THR A 14 19.59 15.16 -4.27
N ARG A 15 19.05 15.88 -3.29
CA ARG A 15 18.48 15.30 -2.07
C ARG A 15 17.48 14.20 -2.49
N PRO A 16 17.67 12.94 -2.07
CA PRO A 16 16.58 11.98 -2.16
C PRO A 16 15.52 12.41 -1.14
N LEU A 17 14.37 12.89 -1.63
CA LEU A 17 13.19 13.26 -0.84
C LEU A 17 12.43 12.03 -0.31
N SER A 18 13.16 10.98 0.08
CA SER A 18 12.54 9.70 0.39
C SER A 18 13.12 9.02 1.63
N SER A 19 13.07 9.72 2.77
CA SER A 19 13.40 9.11 4.06
C SER A 19 12.41 9.42 5.19
N ASP A 20 11.48 10.37 5.03
CA ASP A 20 10.56 10.75 6.13
C ASP A 20 9.40 9.76 6.38
N TRP A 21 9.26 8.71 5.57
CA TRP A 21 8.15 7.75 5.63
C TRP A 21 8.48 6.49 6.43
N ALA A 22 9.77 6.22 6.68
CA ALA A 22 10.19 5.08 7.51
C ALA A 22 10.13 5.38 9.02
N GLU A 23 10.23 6.66 9.41
CA GLU A 23 10.37 7.04 10.82
C GLU A 23 9.07 6.89 11.63
N ASN A 24 7.90 6.91 10.99
CA ASN A 24 6.62 6.77 11.70
C ASN A 24 6.06 5.34 11.76
N ARG A 25 6.82 4.33 11.33
CA ARG A 25 6.44 2.91 11.50
C ARG A 25 6.29 2.52 12.98
N GLY A 26 6.94 3.25 13.89
CA GLY A 26 6.89 3.03 15.35
C GLY A 26 5.64 3.55 16.05
N GLU A 27 4.92 4.53 15.47
CA GLU A 27 3.64 5.03 16.03
C GLU A 27 2.44 4.15 15.66
N TRP A 28 2.65 3.10 14.87
CA TRP A 28 1.63 2.11 14.57
C TRP A 28 1.46 1.18 15.78
N LYS A 29 0.91 1.71 16.87
CA LYS A 29 0.37 0.87 17.95
C LYS A 29 -0.63 -0.09 17.33
N PHE A 30 -0.40 -1.39 17.53
CA PHE A 30 -1.30 -2.45 17.11
C PHE A 30 -2.68 -2.21 17.75
N GLN A 31 -3.58 -1.59 17.00
CA GLN A 31 -4.96 -1.39 17.41
C GLN A 31 -5.81 -2.39 16.65
N LYS A 32 -6.17 -3.49 17.34
CA LYS A 32 -6.93 -4.61 16.78
C LYS A 32 -8.19 -4.14 16.05
N THR A 33 -8.92 -3.19 16.64
CA THR A 33 -10.10 -2.58 16.04
C THR A 33 -9.81 -1.89 14.70
N ARG A 34 -8.73 -1.11 14.64
CA ARG A 34 -8.34 -0.38 13.42
C ARG A 34 -7.87 -1.35 12.33
N GLN A 35 -7.13 -2.39 12.70
CA GLN A 35 -6.71 -3.42 11.76
C GLN A 35 -7.90 -4.22 11.22
N THR A 36 -8.85 -4.62 12.06
CA THR A 36 -10.07 -5.31 11.63
C THR A 36 -10.90 -4.45 10.69
N TRP A 37 -11.10 -3.17 11.03
CA TRP A 37 -11.81 -2.23 10.17
C TRP A 37 -11.10 -2.05 8.83
N LEU A 38 -9.77 -1.93 8.84
CA LEU A 38 -8.96 -1.77 7.64
C LEU A 38 -9.11 -2.99 6.71
N LEU A 39 -8.96 -4.20 7.23
CA LEU A 39 -9.08 -5.44 6.45
C LEU A 39 -10.50 -5.68 5.90
N GLN A 40 -11.52 -5.01 6.45
CA GLN A 40 -12.89 -5.05 5.94
C GLN A 40 -13.12 -4.01 4.84
N HIS A 41 -12.55 -2.82 4.97
CA HIS A 41 -12.90 -1.67 4.14
C HIS A 41 -11.81 -1.27 3.12
N MET A 42 -10.63 -1.87 3.15
CA MET A 42 -9.52 -1.54 2.24
C MET A 42 -9.84 -1.73 0.75
N PHE A 43 -10.80 -2.59 0.44
CA PHE A 43 -11.24 -2.82 -0.92
C PHE A 43 -12.18 -1.71 -1.44
N ASN A 44 -12.80 -0.94 -0.56
CA ASN A 44 -13.71 0.13 -0.94
C ASN A 44 -12.91 1.42 -1.21
N SER A 45 -13.04 1.95 -2.44
CA SER A 45 -12.35 3.15 -2.92
C SER A 45 -12.84 4.46 -2.28
N GLU A 46 -14.09 4.49 -1.82
CA GLU A 46 -14.65 5.63 -1.09
C GLU A 46 -14.10 5.72 0.34
N GLN A 47 -13.83 4.57 0.96
CA GLN A 47 -13.30 4.51 2.33
C GLN A 47 -11.79 4.61 2.37
N VAL A 48 -11.11 3.99 1.40
CA VAL A 48 -9.66 4.04 1.24
C VAL A 48 -9.38 4.58 -0.15
N SER A 49 -8.91 5.82 -0.25
CA SER A 49 -8.51 6.40 -1.54
C SER A 49 -7.33 5.63 -2.16
N ASP A 50 -7.17 5.72 -3.48
CA ASP A 50 -6.10 5.00 -4.20
C ASP A 50 -4.70 5.31 -3.65
N ASP A 51 -4.42 6.57 -3.31
CA ASP A 51 -3.14 6.98 -2.69
C ASP A 51 -2.85 6.22 -1.39
N LYS A 52 -3.88 6.03 -0.56
CA LYS A 52 -3.76 5.30 0.70
C LYS A 52 -3.68 3.80 0.45
N PHE A 53 -4.33 3.30 -0.59
CA PHE A 53 -4.29 1.91 -0.98
C PHE A 53 -2.87 1.47 -1.36
N SER A 54 -2.13 2.27 -2.13
CA SER A 54 -0.73 1.97 -2.45
C SER A 54 0.19 1.89 -1.23
N VAL A 55 -0.05 2.73 -0.21
CA VAL A 55 0.66 2.64 1.08
C VAL A 55 0.24 1.39 1.87
N LEU A 56 -1.03 1.02 1.76
CA LEU A 56 -1.60 -0.15 2.42
C LEU A 56 -1.04 -1.45 1.83
N LEU A 57 -0.84 -1.54 0.52
CA LEU A 57 -0.18 -2.68 -0.13
C LEU A 57 1.23 -2.92 0.46
N GLN A 58 2.03 -1.87 0.64
CA GLN A 58 3.35 -1.97 1.29
C GLN A 58 3.25 -2.45 2.75
N TYR A 59 2.16 -2.13 3.45
CA TYR A 59 1.88 -2.68 4.77
C TYR A 59 1.50 -4.17 4.71
N LEU A 60 0.74 -4.59 3.69
CA LEU A 60 0.35 -6.00 3.49
C LEU A 60 1.54 -6.89 3.14
N GLU A 61 2.59 -6.38 2.49
CA GLU A 61 3.83 -7.14 2.24
C GLU A 61 4.47 -7.66 3.54
N GLY A 62 4.32 -6.93 4.64
CA GLY A 62 4.79 -7.33 5.96
C GLY A 62 3.89 -8.33 6.69
N LEU A 63 2.71 -8.67 6.14
CA LEU A 63 1.80 -9.63 6.76
C LEU A 63 2.31 -11.05 6.61
N GLN A 64 2.32 -11.79 7.72
CA GLN A 64 2.73 -13.18 7.76
C GLN A 64 1.70 -14.01 8.54
N GLY A 65 1.64 -15.31 8.22
CA GLY A 65 0.75 -16.27 8.87
C GLY A 65 -0.74 -15.94 8.69
N ALA A 66 -1.52 -16.13 9.76
CA ALA A 66 -2.99 -16.10 9.70
C ALA A 66 -3.59 -14.79 9.17
N ALA A 67 -2.92 -13.66 9.37
CA ALA A 67 -3.41 -12.37 8.89
C ALA A 67 -3.31 -12.25 7.36
N LYS A 68 -2.27 -12.83 6.75
CA LYS A 68 -2.13 -12.95 5.29
C LYS A 68 -3.23 -13.86 4.74
N ASP A 69 -3.39 -15.06 5.30
CA ASP A 69 -4.36 -16.04 4.83
C ASP A 69 -5.80 -15.49 4.90
N THR A 70 -6.16 -14.87 6.02
CA THR A 70 -7.48 -14.24 6.20
C THR A 70 -7.73 -13.14 5.17
N THR A 71 -6.69 -12.35 4.85
CA THR A 71 -6.79 -11.26 3.87
C THR A 71 -7.00 -11.81 2.46
N VAL A 72 -6.25 -12.84 2.07
CA VAL A 72 -6.40 -13.52 0.78
C VAL A 72 -7.78 -14.16 0.66
N GLN A 73 -8.27 -14.87 1.69
CA GLN A 73 -9.60 -15.49 1.64
C GLN A 73 -10.72 -14.46 1.48
N LYS A 74 -10.64 -13.32 2.18
CA LYS A 74 -11.61 -12.22 2.01
C LYS A 74 -11.56 -11.62 0.61
N ALA A 75 -10.36 -11.40 0.08
CA ALA A 75 -10.18 -10.89 -1.27
C ALA A 75 -10.77 -11.85 -2.31
N LEU A 76 -10.55 -13.16 -2.17
CA LEU A 76 -11.14 -14.18 -3.04
C LEU A 76 -12.66 -14.17 -2.99
N ALA A 77 -13.25 -14.09 -1.80
CA ALA A 77 -14.70 -14.01 -1.63
C ALA A 77 -15.30 -12.78 -2.33
N LEU A 78 -14.62 -11.62 -2.23
CA LEU A 78 -15.03 -10.40 -2.93
C LEU A 78 -15.00 -10.56 -4.46
N VAL A 79 -13.93 -11.16 -4.99
CA VAL A 79 -13.81 -11.40 -6.44
C VAL A 79 -14.90 -12.36 -6.92
N GLN A 80 -15.21 -13.42 -6.17
CA GLN A 80 -16.29 -14.35 -6.50
C GLN A 80 -17.65 -13.66 -6.48
N HIS A 81 -17.96 -12.92 -5.42
CA HIS A 81 -19.26 -12.24 -5.29
C HIS A 81 -19.49 -11.15 -6.34
N SER A 82 -18.42 -10.51 -6.83
CA SER A 82 -18.51 -9.58 -7.95
C SER A 82 -18.98 -10.21 -9.27
N GLY A 83 -18.80 -11.53 -9.43
CA GLY A 83 -19.33 -12.26 -10.58
C GLY A 83 -20.84 -12.49 -10.52
N GLU A 84 -21.44 -12.41 -9.33
CA GLU A 84 -22.87 -12.66 -9.10
C GLU A 84 -23.71 -11.38 -9.22
N ALA A 85 -23.15 -10.22 -8.83
CA ALA A 85 -23.82 -8.92 -8.90
C ALA A 85 -22.89 -7.85 -9.53
N PRO A 86 -23.21 -7.33 -10.75
CA PRO A 86 -22.37 -6.37 -11.45
C PRO A 86 -22.57 -4.92 -10.97
N ASP A 87 -22.59 -4.70 -9.66
CA ASP A 87 -22.59 -3.36 -9.10
C ASP A 87 -21.22 -2.69 -9.34
N THR A 88 -21.20 -1.42 -9.76
CA THR A 88 -19.97 -0.69 -10.07
C THR A 88 -19.02 -0.60 -8.88
N GLY A 89 -19.55 -0.46 -7.66
CA GLY A 89 -18.77 -0.46 -6.42
C GLY A 89 -18.16 -1.82 -6.14
N VAL A 90 -18.94 -2.90 -6.31
CA VAL A 90 -18.47 -4.28 -6.09
C VAL A 90 -17.38 -4.66 -7.10
N GLN A 91 -17.49 -4.21 -8.36
CA GLN A 91 -16.45 -4.40 -9.38
C GLN A 91 -15.13 -3.68 -9.04
N GLN A 92 -15.19 -2.45 -8.53
CA GLN A 92 -13.98 -1.75 -8.05
C GLN A 92 -13.36 -2.46 -6.84
N MET A 93 -14.18 -2.92 -5.90
CA MET A 93 -13.69 -3.70 -4.76
C MET A 93 -13.02 -5.00 -5.20
N ALA A 94 -13.59 -5.69 -6.20
CA ALA A 94 -13.00 -6.88 -6.78
C ALA A 94 -11.69 -6.59 -7.52
N HIS A 95 -11.57 -5.44 -8.20
CA HIS A 95 -10.29 -5.03 -8.81
C HIS A 95 -9.18 -4.93 -7.76
N ARG A 96 -9.41 -4.19 -6.68
CA ARG A 96 -8.43 -4.06 -5.58
C ARG A 96 -8.16 -5.39 -4.89
N ALA A 97 -9.17 -6.22 -4.72
CA ALA A 97 -9.01 -7.56 -4.15
C ALA A 97 -8.07 -8.43 -5.00
N ARG A 98 -8.11 -8.31 -6.33
CA ARG A 98 -7.17 -9.01 -7.22
C ARG A 98 -5.73 -8.55 -7.01
N GLU A 99 -5.50 -7.24 -6.85
CA GLU A 99 -4.16 -6.70 -6.58
C GLU A 99 -3.60 -7.23 -5.26
N VAL A 100 -4.43 -7.31 -4.21
CA VAL A 100 -4.05 -7.89 -2.92
C VAL A 100 -3.72 -9.37 -3.04
N ILE A 101 -4.51 -10.14 -3.80
CA ILE A 101 -4.22 -11.55 -4.05
C ILE A 101 -2.88 -11.70 -4.78
N GLN A 102 -2.63 -10.90 -5.82
CA GLN A 102 -1.38 -10.94 -6.57
C GLN A 102 -0.16 -10.59 -5.72
N LEU A 103 -0.28 -9.62 -4.82
CA LEU A 103 0.79 -9.23 -3.90
C LEU A 103 1.11 -10.33 -2.89
N LEU A 104 0.08 -11.04 -2.41
CA LEU A 104 0.20 -12.06 -1.38
C LEU A 104 0.37 -13.48 -1.94
N SER A 105 0.32 -13.67 -3.27
CA SER A 105 0.49 -14.97 -3.93
C SER A 105 1.93 -15.48 -3.90
#